data_AF-X0TDU2-F1
#
_entry.id   AF-X0TDU2-F1
#
_cell.length_a   1.000
_cell.length_b   1.000
_cell.length_c   1.000
_cell.angle_alpha   90.00
_cell.angle_beta   90.00
_cell.angle_gamma   90.00
#
_symmetry.space_group_name_H-M   'P 1'
#
loop_
_entity.id
_entity.type
_entity.pdbx_description
1 polymer ?
#
loop_
_entity_poly.entity_id
_entity_poly.type
_entity_poly.pdbx_seq_one_letter_code
_entity_poly.pdbx_strand_id
1 'polypeptide(L)' 'METKVLNWPKVSIDTEKDLAMCFGCGQDNPVGLKLKFNWDGKVASARFTPNKLYQGWSRLVHGGIITVLLDE' A
#
# COMPACT_ATOMS: atom_id res chain seq x y z
N MET A 1 5.74 36.56 30.02
CA MET A 1 6.39 35.46 29.29
C MET A 1 5.38 34.93 28.29
N GLU A 2 5.49 35.37 27.03
CA GLU A 2 4.56 34.98 25.96
C GLU A 2 4.88 33.57 25.49
N THR A 3 3.92 32.66 25.66
CA THR A 3 3.94 31.31 25.09
C THR A 3 3.68 31.42 23.59
N LYS A 4 4.72 31.26 22.77
CA LYS A 4 4.58 31.05 21.32
C LYS A 4 3.65 29.85 21.08
N VAL A 5 2.43 30.12 20.63
CA VAL A 5 1.53 29.08 20.11
C VAL A 5 2.20 28.53 18.84
N LEU A 6 2.72 27.32 18.93
CA LEU A 6 3.26 26.59 17.78
C LEU A 6 2.13 26.35 16.79
N ASN A 7 2.19 27.01 15.63
CA ASN A 7 1.22 26.85 14.56
C ASN A 7 1.55 25.57 13.77
N TRP A 8 1.26 24.41 14.36
CA TRP A 8 1.43 23.12 13.70
C TRP A 8 0.35 22.93 12.64
N PRO A 9 0.68 22.49 11.42
CA PRO A 9 -0.32 22.20 10.40
C PRO A 9 -1.25 21.10 10.91
N LYS A 10 -2.54 21.44 11.06
CA LYS A 10 -3.58 20.46 11.33
C LYS A 10 -3.88 19.73 10.03
N VAL A 11 -3.38 18.52 9.90
CA VAL A 11 -3.72 17.61 8.79
C VAL A 11 -5.01 16.91 9.16
N SER A 12 -6.06 17.09 8.35
CA SER A 12 -7.27 16.27 8.43
C SER A 12 -6.98 14.92 7.80
N ILE A 13 -7.10 13.85 8.58
CA ILE A 13 -6.99 12.47 8.08
C ILE A 13 -8.41 12.01 7.80
N ASP A 14 -8.67 11.63 6.56
CA ASP A 14 -9.89 10.90 6.23
C ASP A 14 -9.75 9.46 6.77
N THR A 15 -10.68 9.07 7.64
CA THR A 15 -10.72 7.74 8.25
C THR A 15 -11.77 6.84 7.60
N GLU A 16 -12.48 7.33 6.59
CA GLU A 16 -13.38 6.50 5.80
C GLU A 16 -12.57 5.44 5.06
N LYS A 17 -12.95 4.17 5.23
CA LYS A 17 -12.24 3.04 4.65
C LYS A 17 -12.69 2.85 3.20
N ASP A 18 -12.05 3.55 2.27
CA ASP A 18 -12.12 3.19 0.86
C ASP A 18 -11.16 2.02 0.56
N LEU A 19 -11.69 0.81 0.66
CA LEU A 19 -10.94 -0.41 0.30
C LEU A 19 -10.83 -0.60 -1.22
N ALA A 20 -11.69 0.03 -2.03
CA ALA A 20 -11.70 -0.16 -3.47
C ALA A 20 -10.43 0.40 -4.12
N MET A 21 -9.93 1.50 -3.56
CA MET A 21 -8.75 2.22 -4.05
C MET A 21 -7.43 1.88 -3.34
N CYS A 22 -7.41 0.93 -2.40
CA CYS A 22 -6.17 0.48 -1.76
C CYS A 22 -5.11 0.08 -2.81
N PHE A 23 -3.86 0.50 -2.61
CA PHE A 23 -2.78 0.19 -3.55
C PHE A 23 -2.46 -1.32 -3.59
N GLY A 24 -2.47 -2.01 -2.46
CA GLY A 24 -2.24 -3.45 -2.38
C GLY A 24 -3.43 -4.27 -2.87
N CYS A 25 -4.53 -4.27 -2.13
CA CYS A 25 -5.69 -5.15 -2.37
C CYS A 25 -6.86 -4.53 -3.14
N GLY A 26 -6.85 -3.20 -3.36
CA GLY A 26 -7.96 -2.49 -4.02
C GLY A 26 -8.13 -2.91 -5.48
N GLN A 27 -9.32 -3.41 -5.82
CA GLN A 27 -9.58 -3.95 -7.16
C GLN A 27 -9.84 -2.85 -8.20
N ASP A 28 -10.27 -1.67 -7.76
CA ASP A 28 -10.62 -0.55 -8.64
C ASP A 28 -9.44 0.42 -8.86
N ASN A 29 -8.39 0.32 -8.04
CA ASN A 29 -7.19 1.14 -8.21
C ASN A 29 -6.49 0.81 -9.55
N PRO A 30 -6.41 1.72 -10.53
CA PRO A 30 -5.88 1.43 -11.87
C PRO A 30 -4.39 1.11 -11.89
N VAL A 31 -3.64 1.51 -10.85
CA VAL A 31 -2.20 1.31 -10.73
C VAL A 31 -1.81 0.42 -9.54
N GLY A 32 -2.78 -0.09 -8.80
CA GLY A 32 -2.56 -0.99 -7.65
C GLY A 32 -2.11 -2.38 -8.04
N LEU A 33 -1.61 -3.13 -7.05
CA LEU A 33 -1.14 -4.51 -7.21
C LEU A 33 -2.30 -5.51 -7.37
N LYS A 34 -3.51 -5.13 -6.96
CA LYS A 34 -4.76 -5.91 -7.08
C LYS A 34 -4.65 -7.29 -6.42
N LEU A 35 -3.99 -7.36 -5.26
CA LEU A 35 -3.81 -8.60 -4.51
C LEU A 35 -5.15 -9.21 -4.13
N LYS A 36 -5.26 -10.52 -4.34
CA LYS A 36 -6.39 -11.34 -3.90
C LYS A 36 -5.88 -12.34 -2.87
N PHE A 37 -6.31 -12.15 -1.64
CA PHE A 37 -5.93 -13.01 -0.53
C PHE A 37 -6.88 -14.20 -0.38
N ASN A 38 -6.30 -15.37 -0.16
CA ASN A 38 -6.98 -16.55 0.30
C ASN A 38 -6.49 -16.89 1.72
N TRP A 39 -7.44 -17.05 2.64
CA TRP A 39 -7.19 -17.40 4.04
C TRP A 39 -7.69 -18.81 4.33
N ASP A 40 -6.84 -19.65 4.90
CA ASP A 40 -7.18 -21.05 5.23
C ASP A 40 -7.42 -21.29 6.73
N GLY A 41 -7.44 -20.23 7.55
CA GLY A 41 -7.50 -20.32 9.02
C GLY A 41 -6.15 -20.17 9.71
N LYS A 42 -5.03 -20.25 8.96
CA LYS A 42 -3.67 -20.17 9.49
C LYS A 42 -2.74 -19.30 8.65
N VAL A 43 -2.89 -19.32 7.33
CA VAL A 43 -2.04 -18.64 6.37
C VAL A 43 -2.88 -17.78 5.44
N ALA A 44 -2.48 -16.52 5.29
CA ALA A 44 -2.95 -15.64 4.23
C ALA A 44 -2.00 -15.80 3.04
N SER A 45 -2.56 -16.04 1.86
CA SER A 45 -1.78 -16.23 0.64
C SER A 45 -2.34 -15.40 -0.50
N ALA A 46 -1.45 -14.80 -1.30
CA ALA A 46 -1.81 -14.08 -2.52
C ALA A 46 -0.81 -14.44 -3.62
N ARG A 47 -1.22 -14.24 -4.89
CA ARG A 47 -0.36 -14.46 -6.05
C ARG A 47 -0.17 -13.14 -6.80
N PHE A 48 1.08 -12.79 -7.04
CA PHE A 48 1.47 -11.59 -7.77
C PHE A 48 2.44 -11.95 -8.89
N THR A 49 2.26 -11.35 -10.06
CA THR A 49 3.20 -11.49 -11.19
C THR A 49 3.67 -10.10 -11.61
N PRO A 50 4.95 -9.77 -11.39
CA PRO A 50 5.44 -8.43 -11.68
C PRO A 50 5.52 -8.19 -13.19
N ASN A 51 5.19 -6.97 -13.61
CA ASN A 51 5.48 -6.46 -14.94
C ASN A 51 6.66 -5.47 -14.90
N LYS A 52 7.05 -4.92 -16.06
CA LYS A 52 8.20 -4.02 -16.21
C LYS A 52 8.08 -2.71 -15.42
N LEU A 53 6.87 -2.27 -15.07
CA LEU A 53 6.64 -1.04 -14.29
C LEU A 53 7.05 -1.20 -12.83
N TYR A 54 7.15 -2.42 -12.33
CA TYR A 54 7.56 -2.70 -10.95
C TYR A 54 9.06 -2.96 -10.80
N GLN A 55 9.85 -2.67 -11.84
CA GLN A 55 11.27 -2.92 -11.85
C GLN A 55 12.02 -1.95 -10.92
N GLY A 56 12.92 -2.49 -10.10
CA GLY A 56 13.97 -1.74 -9.42
C GLY A 56 15.30 -1.87 -10.15
N TRP A 57 16.33 -2.35 -9.46
CA TRP A 57 17.65 -2.54 -10.06
C TRP A 57 17.66 -3.68 -11.09
N SER A 58 18.21 -3.41 -12.28
CA SER A 58 18.58 -4.42 -13.28
C SER A 58 17.58 -5.58 -13.44
N ARG A 59 16.35 -5.27 -13.87
CA ARG A 59 15.28 -6.25 -14.14
C ARG A 59 14.79 -7.04 -12.92
N LEU A 60 15.18 -6.67 -11.70
CA LEU A 60 14.61 -7.20 -10.46
C LEU A 60 13.37 -6.41 -10.06
N VAL A 61 12.49 -7.02 -9.27
CA VAL A 61 11.35 -6.31 -8.67
C VAL A 61 11.88 -5.28 -7.67
N HIS A 62 11.31 -4.08 -7.68
CA HIS A 62 11.68 -3.01 -6.77
C HIS A 62 11.42 -3.43 -5.31
N GLY A 63 12.39 -3.18 -4.42
CA GLY A 63 12.29 -3.58 -3.01
C GLY A 63 11.02 -3.07 -2.33
N GLY A 64 10.64 -1.81 -2.58
CA GLY A 64 9.39 -1.24 -2.06
C GLY A 64 8.12 -1.98 -2.52
N ILE A 65 8.10 -2.57 -3.72
CA ILE A 65 6.96 -3.38 -4.16
C ILE A 65 6.93 -4.69 -3.39
N ILE A 66 8.09 -5.34 -3.18
CA ILE A 66 8.19 -6.53 -2.33
C ILE A 66 7.73 -6.21 -0.90
N THR A 67 8.13 -5.06 -0.35
CA THR A 67 7.71 -4.65 0.99
C THR A 67 6.20 -4.45 1.06
N VAL A 68 5.56 -3.82 0.07
CA VAL A 68 4.09 -3.72 0.02
C VAL A 68 3.44 -5.11 -0.02
N LEU A 69 3.97 -6.07 -0.79
CA LEU A 69 3.42 -7.44 -0.81
C LEU A 69 3.46 -8.15 0.56
N LEU A 70 4.35 -7.72 1.46
CA LEU A 70 4.51 -8.29 2.81
C LEU A 70 3.78 -7.49 3.89
N ASP A 71 3.50 -6.21 3.64
CA ASP A 71 2.79 -5.31 4.55
C ASP A 71 1.27 -5.58 4.53
N GLU A 72 0.75 -5.94 3.35
CA GLU A 72 -0.66 -6.29 3.11
C GLU A 72 -1.01 -7.71 3.56
#